data_AF-A0A2C9JK28-F1
#
_entry.id   AF-A0A2C9JK28-F1
#
_cell.length_a   1.000
_cell.length_b   1.000
_cell.length_c   1.000
_cell.angle_alpha   90.00
_cell.angle_beta   90.00
_cell.angle_gamma   90.00
#
_symmetry.space_group_name_H-M   'P 1'
#
loop_
_entity.id
_entity.type
_entity.pdbx_description
1 polymer ?
#
loop_
_entity_poly.entity_id
_entity_poly.type
_entity_poly.pdbx_seq_one_letter_code
_entity_poly.pdbx_strand_id
1 'polypeptide(L)'
;AGNSAVHDTVVNQLLTKLDGVEQLNNILVIGMTNRKDMIDEALTRPGRLEVQMEIGLPDEHGRVQILNIHTETMRNHKKLADDVDISELASLTKNFSGAEIEGLVRAAQSTAMNRLIKATSKVEVDTEAIERLKITRADFLHALQHDIKPAFGSSKEELDVFVNQGILSWGEPVSRVLSDGELVVSQIRNSDQISLMTLLLEGPPGAGKTALAAKISKDSDLPFLKLCTPENMIGYTEAAKCQVIKKIFDDAYKSPLSCIVIDDIERLLDYVAVGPRFSNLVLQAMLVLLKKNPPKGHKLLIIGTTSRKDVLQDFEMLPLFKTVCHVSAISSSEQLINVLQESEDFTDIEISIILRNTTGKRLFIGIKTLLTVIDMAKQMEKGQRAEKFIQLLEDLGAIDYTT
;
A
#
# COMPACT_ATOMS: atom_id res chain seq x y z
N ALA A 1 10.35 -30.35 -26.45
CA ALA A 1 11.79 -30.16 -26.69
C ALA A 1 12.13 -29.28 -27.91
N GLY A 2 11.16 -28.70 -28.64
CA GLY A 2 11.42 -27.95 -29.88
C GLY A 2 11.45 -26.40 -29.79
N ASN A 3 10.95 -25.79 -28.70
CA ASN A 3 10.86 -24.32 -28.63
C ASN A 3 12.18 -23.61 -28.27
N SER A 4 13.03 -24.21 -27.44
CA SER A 4 14.29 -23.58 -27.00
C SER A 4 15.32 -23.42 -28.12
N ALA A 5 15.46 -24.42 -28.99
CA ALA A 5 16.40 -24.36 -30.11
C ALA A 5 16.05 -23.27 -31.16
N VAL A 6 14.75 -22.97 -31.33
CA VAL A 6 14.31 -21.91 -32.25
C VAL A 6 14.54 -20.52 -31.64
N HIS A 7 14.35 -20.36 -30.33
CA HIS A 7 14.64 -19.07 -29.66
C HIS A 7 16.12 -18.70 -29.76
N ASP A 8 17.02 -19.63 -29.47
CA ASP A 8 18.46 -19.36 -29.49
C ASP A 8 18.98 -19.08 -30.91
N THR A 9 18.40 -19.71 -31.93
CA THR A 9 18.80 -19.49 -33.33
C THR A 9 18.39 -18.11 -33.83
N VAL A 10 17.20 -17.61 -33.45
CA VAL A 10 16.74 -16.26 -33.83
C VAL A 10 17.58 -15.18 -33.15
N VAL A 11 17.94 -15.35 -31.87
CA VAL A 11 18.79 -14.39 -31.16
C VAL A 11 20.18 -14.33 -31.81
N ASN A 12 20.80 -15.47 -32.08
CA ASN A 12 22.11 -15.51 -32.74
C ASN A 12 22.10 -14.92 -34.15
N GLN A 13 21.00 -15.11 -34.89
CA GLN A 13 20.84 -14.49 -36.20
C GLN A 13 20.74 -12.95 -36.09
N LEU A 14 20.00 -12.43 -35.11
CA LEU A 14 19.92 -11.00 -34.84
C LEU A 14 21.31 -10.43 -34.48
N LEU A 15 22.06 -11.11 -33.61
CA LEU A 15 23.41 -10.72 -33.21
C LEU A 15 24.36 -10.65 -34.41
N THR A 16 24.33 -11.65 -35.29
CA THR A 16 25.16 -11.69 -36.50
C THR A 16 24.83 -10.54 -37.45
N LYS A 17 23.57 -10.09 -37.50
CA LYS A 17 23.14 -8.95 -38.32
C LYS A 17 23.49 -7.60 -37.71
N LEU A 18 23.51 -7.49 -36.38
CA LEU A 18 23.93 -6.28 -35.67
C LEU A 18 25.45 -6.07 -35.75
N ASP A 19 26.22 -7.15 -35.63
CA ASP A 19 27.69 -7.07 -35.74
C ASP A 19 28.14 -6.91 -37.19
N GLY A 20 27.50 -7.65 -38.11
CA GLY A 20 27.82 -7.63 -39.53
C GLY A 20 29.27 -8.00 -39.87
N VAL A 21 29.54 -8.19 -41.17
CA VAL A 21 30.92 -8.18 -41.70
C VAL A 21 31.23 -6.80 -42.29
N GLU A 22 30.19 -6.07 -42.71
CA GLU A 22 30.22 -4.67 -43.08
C GLU A 22 29.30 -3.90 -42.12
N GLN A 23 29.83 -2.89 -41.41
CA GLN A 23 29.03 -2.05 -40.53
C GLN A 23 28.09 -1.17 -41.37
N LEU A 24 26.77 -1.38 -41.20
CA LEU A 24 25.74 -0.51 -41.77
C LEU A 24 25.67 0.78 -40.94
N ASN A 25 26.51 1.76 -41.27
CA ASN A 25 26.67 3.00 -40.49
C ASN A 25 25.43 3.94 -40.47
N ASN A 26 24.32 3.58 -41.12
CA ASN A 26 23.14 4.42 -41.29
C ASN A 26 21.85 3.82 -40.69
N ILE A 27 21.95 2.83 -39.79
CA ILE A 27 20.79 2.19 -39.17
C ILE A 27 20.82 2.43 -37.66
N LEU A 28 19.72 2.98 -37.12
CA LEU A 28 19.47 3.08 -35.70
C LEU A 28 18.43 2.03 -35.31
N VAL A 29 18.79 1.12 -34.40
CA VAL A 29 17.87 0.11 -33.86
C VAL A 29 17.45 0.52 -32.46
N ILE A 30 16.14 0.70 -32.25
CA ILE A 30 15.55 1.01 -30.94
C ILE A 30 14.75 -0.21 -30.48
N GLY A 31 15.13 -0.78 -29.34
CA GLY A 31 14.40 -1.86 -28.67
C GLY A 31 13.62 -1.34 -27.47
N MET A 32 12.39 -1.79 -27.29
CA MET A 32 11.55 -1.48 -26.13
C MET A 32 11.21 -2.78 -25.40
N THR A 33 11.41 -2.83 -24.08
CA THR A 33 11.07 -3.99 -23.25
C THR A 33 10.60 -3.54 -21.87
N ASN A 34 9.60 -4.24 -21.33
CA ASN A 34 9.18 -4.10 -19.92
C ASN A 34 10.00 -5.00 -18.99
N ARG A 35 10.82 -5.91 -19.54
CA ARG A 35 11.56 -6.94 -18.81
C ARG A 35 13.01 -6.99 -19.30
N LYS A 36 13.84 -6.10 -18.75
CA LYS A 36 15.28 -6.05 -19.04
C LYS A 36 16.00 -7.34 -18.59
N ASP A 37 15.52 -7.95 -17.51
CA ASP A 37 16.03 -9.21 -16.92
C ASP A 37 15.95 -10.41 -17.89
N MET A 38 15.05 -10.35 -18.87
CA MET A 38 14.84 -11.43 -19.84
C MET A 38 15.62 -11.24 -21.16
N ILE A 39 16.34 -10.13 -21.31
CA ILE A 39 17.11 -9.86 -22.52
C ILE A 39 18.47 -10.54 -22.41
N ASP A 40 18.90 -11.19 -23.49
CA ASP A 40 20.22 -11.80 -23.58
C ASP A 40 21.31 -10.73 -23.40
N GLU A 41 22.22 -10.97 -22.44
CA GLU A 41 23.34 -10.08 -22.15
C GLU A 41 24.21 -9.81 -23.38
N ALA A 42 24.27 -10.76 -24.33
CA ALA A 42 24.98 -10.60 -25.58
C ALA A 42 24.45 -9.40 -26.39
N LEU A 43 23.14 -9.16 -26.41
CA LEU A 43 22.54 -8.02 -27.13
C LEU A 43 22.91 -6.67 -26.50
N THR A 44 23.14 -6.67 -25.18
CA THR A 44 23.38 -5.45 -24.39
C THR A 44 24.84 -4.99 -24.35
N ARG A 45 25.74 -5.68 -25.05
CA ARG A 45 27.17 -5.34 -25.08
C ARG A 45 27.45 -4.11 -25.97
N PRO A 46 28.52 -3.35 -25.68
CA PRO A 46 28.96 -2.24 -26.52
C PRO A 46 29.11 -2.64 -27.99
N GLY A 47 28.68 -1.78 -28.91
CA GLY A 47 28.62 -2.05 -30.36
C GLY A 47 27.30 -2.67 -30.87
N ARG A 48 26.38 -3.06 -29.97
CA ARG A 48 25.03 -3.55 -30.30
C ARG A 48 23.97 -2.61 -29.71
N LEU A 49 23.21 -3.06 -28.69
CA LEU A 49 22.31 -2.20 -27.92
C LEU A 49 23.07 -1.56 -26.75
N GLU A 50 24.00 -0.66 -27.11
CA GLU A 50 24.91 -0.02 -26.16
C GLU A 50 24.19 0.95 -25.22
N VAL A 51 23.34 1.83 -25.77
CA VAL A 51 22.63 2.84 -24.98
C VAL A 51 21.38 2.21 -24.38
N GLN A 52 21.36 2.12 -23.05
CA GLN A 52 20.21 1.64 -22.30
C GLN A 52 19.61 2.82 -21.54
N MET A 53 18.39 3.17 -21.92
CA MET A 53 17.64 4.24 -21.27
C MET A 53 16.45 3.64 -20.54
N GLU A 54 16.39 3.86 -19.23
CA GLU A 54 15.23 3.49 -18.42
C GLU A 54 14.23 4.64 -18.44
N ILE A 55 13.00 4.35 -18.86
CA ILE A 55 11.89 5.30 -18.87
C ILE A 55 11.06 5.04 -17.62
N GLY A 56 11.20 5.92 -16.62
CA GLY A 56 10.43 5.88 -15.38
C GLY A 56 9.03 6.48 -15.51
N LEU A 57 8.30 6.51 -14.40
CA LEU A 57 7.04 7.23 -14.30
C LEU A 57 7.28 8.75 -14.40
N PRO A 58 6.34 9.52 -14.97
CA PRO A 58 6.49 10.96 -15.08
C PRO A 58 6.37 11.65 -13.70
N ASP A 59 7.29 12.59 -13.46
CA ASP A 59 7.22 13.53 -12.33
C ASP A 59 5.98 14.44 -12.45
N GLU A 60 5.65 15.17 -11.39
CA GLU A 60 4.49 16.08 -11.38
C GLU A 60 4.50 17.08 -12.55
N HIS A 61 5.65 17.70 -12.81
CA HIS A 61 5.81 18.58 -13.98
C HIS A 61 5.65 17.81 -15.30
N GLY A 62 6.17 16.58 -15.39
CA GLY A 62 5.99 15.71 -16.55
C GLY A 62 4.51 15.35 -16.77
N ARG A 63 3.75 15.11 -15.70
CA ARG A 63 2.31 14.86 -15.77
C ARG A 63 1.54 16.07 -16.27
N VAL A 64 1.90 17.28 -15.83
CA VAL A 64 1.34 18.53 -16.38
C VAL A 64 1.60 18.64 -17.88
N GLN A 65 2.79 18.28 -18.36
CA GLN A 65 3.11 18.30 -19.78
C GLN A 65 2.27 17.30 -20.58
N ILE A 66 2.17 16.06 -20.10
CA ILE A 66 1.37 15.00 -20.75
C ILE A 66 -0.11 15.39 -20.78
N LEU A 67 -0.66 15.87 -19.66
CA LEU A 67 -2.05 16.36 -19.61
C LEU A 67 -2.28 17.51 -20.58
N ASN A 68 -1.33 18.46 -20.69
CA ASN A 68 -1.44 19.55 -21.67
C ASN A 68 -1.47 19.04 -23.10
N ILE A 69 -0.64 18.07 -23.47
CA ILE A 69 -0.63 17.48 -24.83
C ILE A 69 -1.99 16.84 -25.15
N HIS A 70 -2.52 16.01 -24.25
CA HIS A 70 -3.80 15.33 -24.49
C HIS A 70 -5.02 16.27 -24.42
N THR A 71 -4.93 17.38 -23.68
CA THR A 71 -6.01 18.38 -23.57
C THR A 71 -5.91 19.51 -24.61
N GLU A 72 -4.79 19.64 -25.33
CA GLU A 72 -4.55 20.70 -26.32
C GLU A 72 -5.63 20.70 -27.42
N THR A 73 -5.90 19.53 -27.99
CA THR A 73 -6.92 19.37 -29.05
C THR A 73 -8.32 19.77 -28.55
N MET A 74 -8.63 19.53 -27.29
CA MET A 74 -9.92 19.85 -26.66
C MET A 74 -10.04 21.34 -26.36
N ARG A 75 -8.92 21.97 -25.94
CA ARG A 75 -8.83 23.41 -25.69
C ARG A 75 -8.96 24.19 -26.99
N ASN A 76 -8.28 23.77 -28.06
CA ASN A 76 -8.34 24.41 -29.37
C ASN A 76 -9.77 24.42 -29.95
N HIS A 77 -10.55 23.36 -29.70
CA HIS A 77 -11.95 23.28 -30.10
C HIS A 77 -12.95 23.85 -29.06
N LYS A 78 -12.48 24.50 -27.99
CA LYS A 78 -13.31 25.06 -26.90
C LYS A 78 -14.25 24.05 -26.23
N LYS A 79 -13.82 22.78 -26.18
CA LYS A 79 -14.54 21.65 -25.55
C LYS A 79 -14.09 21.35 -24.13
N LEU A 80 -13.06 22.04 -23.65
CA LEU A 80 -12.66 22.04 -22.24
C LEU A 80 -13.32 23.22 -21.53
N ALA A 81 -13.92 22.99 -20.36
CA ALA A 81 -14.46 24.06 -19.53
C ALA A 81 -13.34 24.79 -18.77
N ASP A 82 -13.62 26.04 -18.38
CA ASP A 82 -12.66 26.93 -17.72
C ASP A 82 -12.43 26.55 -16.25
N ASP A 83 -13.19 25.60 -15.70
CA ASP A 83 -13.09 25.06 -14.35
C ASP A 83 -12.01 23.98 -14.20
N VAL A 84 -11.42 23.51 -15.31
CA VAL A 84 -10.42 22.44 -15.31
C VAL A 84 -9.02 23.02 -15.12
N ASP A 85 -8.45 22.82 -13.93
CA ASP A 85 -7.04 23.10 -13.67
C ASP A 85 -6.17 21.85 -13.89
N ILE A 86 -5.23 21.95 -14.83
CA ILE A 86 -4.29 20.86 -15.17
C ILE A 86 -3.27 20.65 -14.06
N SER A 87 -2.86 21.70 -13.36
CA SER A 87 -1.93 21.59 -12.24
C SER A 87 -2.58 20.82 -11.10
N GLU A 88 -3.85 21.09 -10.82
CA GLU A 88 -4.64 20.31 -9.86
C GLU A 88 -4.73 18.82 -10.27
N LEU A 89 -5.10 18.53 -11.53
CA LEU A 89 -5.17 17.15 -12.02
C LEU A 89 -3.82 16.42 -11.94
N ALA A 90 -2.70 17.10 -12.21
CA ALA A 90 -1.37 16.51 -12.10
C ALA A 90 -0.98 16.15 -10.65
N SER A 91 -1.44 16.95 -9.68
CA SER A 91 -1.25 16.69 -8.25
C SER A 91 -2.07 15.49 -7.76
N LEU A 92 -3.27 15.27 -8.34
CA LEU A 92 -4.17 14.15 -8.00
C LEU A 92 -3.76 12.83 -8.66
N THR A 93 -3.12 12.89 -9.83
CA THR A 93 -2.71 11.72 -10.64
C THR A 93 -1.34 11.17 -10.25
N LYS A 94 -1.05 11.05 -8.94
CA LYS A 94 0.24 10.52 -8.45
C LYS A 94 0.47 9.09 -8.98
N ASN A 95 1.69 8.83 -9.48
CA ASN A 95 2.14 7.56 -10.09
C ASN A 95 1.44 7.13 -11.38
N PHE A 96 0.65 7.99 -12.03
CA PHE A 96 0.07 7.63 -13.32
C PHE A 96 1.16 7.59 -14.40
N SER A 97 1.16 6.53 -15.19
CA SER A 97 1.90 6.42 -16.44
C SER A 97 1.27 7.29 -17.53
N GLY A 98 2.01 7.57 -18.61
CA GLY A 98 1.48 8.35 -19.73
C GLY A 98 0.19 7.76 -20.32
N ALA A 99 0.10 6.43 -20.42
CA ALA A 99 -1.10 5.74 -20.91
C ALA A 99 -2.30 5.87 -19.95
N GLU A 100 -2.08 5.90 -18.64
CA GLU A 100 -3.15 6.09 -17.65
C GLU A 100 -3.65 7.54 -17.64
N ILE A 101 -2.76 8.51 -17.86
CA ILE A 101 -3.14 9.92 -18.02
C ILE A 101 -3.97 10.11 -19.30
N GLU A 102 -3.55 9.50 -20.41
CA GLU A 102 -4.34 9.47 -21.65
C GLU A 102 -5.70 8.82 -21.42
N GLY A 103 -5.70 7.68 -20.73
CA GLY A 103 -6.90 6.99 -20.31
C GLY A 103 -7.83 7.92 -19.53
N LEU A 104 -7.30 8.67 -18.56
CA LEU A 104 -8.08 9.59 -17.73
C LEU A 104 -8.80 10.64 -18.57
N VAL A 105 -8.11 11.24 -19.53
CA VAL A 105 -8.71 12.21 -20.46
C VAL A 105 -9.81 11.54 -21.29
N ARG A 106 -9.59 10.31 -21.76
CA ARG A 106 -10.57 9.55 -22.54
C ARG A 106 -11.79 9.13 -21.71
N ALA A 107 -11.60 8.75 -20.46
CA ALA A 107 -12.67 8.42 -19.53
C ALA A 107 -13.53 9.66 -19.24
N ALA A 108 -12.91 10.80 -18.92
CA ALA A 108 -13.62 12.06 -18.72
C ALA A 108 -14.43 12.49 -19.96
N GLN A 109 -13.89 12.30 -21.17
CA GLN A 109 -14.63 12.49 -22.41
C GLN A 109 -15.86 11.58 -22.51
N SER A 110 -15.70 10.30 -22.16
CA SER A 110 -16.78 9.31 -22.14
C SER A 110 -17.87 9.68 -21.13
N THR A 111 -17.50 10.08 -19.91
CA THR A 111 -18.43 10.54 -18.86
C THR A 111 -19.22 11.76 -19.32
N ALA A 112 -18.54 12.75 -19.92
CA ALA A 112 -19.19 13.95 -20.45
C ALA A 112 -20.14 13.62 -21.60
N MET A 113 -19.80 12.66 -22.46
CA MET A 113 -20.67 12.19 -23.54
C MET A 113 -21.88 11.43 -23.00
N ASN A 114 -21.70 10.58 -22.00
CA ASN A 114 -22.79 9.85 -21.34
C ASN A 114 -23.81 10.78 -20.67
N ARG A 115 -23.38 11.96 -20.18
CA ARG A 115 -24.29 12.98 -19.63
C ARG A 115 -25.32 13.49 -20.66
N LEU A 116 -24.99 13.45 -21.95
CA LEU A 116 -25.92 13.85 -23.02
C LEU A 116 -26.92 12.75 -23.36
N ILE A 117 -26.56 11.49 -23.14
CA ILE A 117 -27.41 10.33 -23.41
C ILE A 117 -28.39 10.21 -22.24
N LYS A 118 -29.54 10.90 -22.33
CA LYS A 118 -30.62 10.74 -21.36
C LYS A 118 -31.07 9.28 -21.33
N ALA A 119 -31.16 8.70 -20.13
CA ALA A 119 -31.74 7.38 -19.87
C ALA A 119 -33.28 7.38 -20.03
N THR A 120 -33.79 7.99 -21.10
CA THR A 120 -35.18 7.84 -21.53
C THR A 120 -35.21 6.83 -22.66
N SER A 121 -36.28 6.03 -22.73
CA SER A 121 -36.42 4.79 -23.51
C SER A 121 -36.18 4.87 -25.03
N LYS A 122 -35.85 6.06 -25.55
CA LYS A 122 -35.37 6.31 -26.91
C LYS A 122 -34.09 7.13 -26.82
N VAL A 123 -33.02 6.60 -27.41
CA VAL A 123 -31.75 7.31 -27.59
C VAL A 123 -31.97 8.39 -28.66
N GLU A 124 -32.58 9.50 -28.26
CA GLU A 124 -32.62 10.72 -29.09
C GLU A 124 -31.37 11.54 -28.74
N VAL A 125 -30.41 11.51 -29.66
CA VAL A 125 -29.18 12.30 -29.56
C VAL A 125 -29.51 13.71 -30.05
N ASP A 126 -29.61 14.65 -29.13
CA ASP A 126 -29.80 16.07 -29.46
C ASP A 126 -28.50 16.64 -30.06
N THR A 127 -28.52 16.95 -31.36
CA THR A 127 -27.36 17.47 -32.09
C THR A 127 -26.90 18.84 -31.60
N GLU A 128 -27.80 19.67 -31.04
CA GLU A 128 -27.43 20.97 -30.47
C GLU A 128 -26.70 20.82 -29.13
N ALA A 129 -27.04 19.79 -28.36
CA ALA A 129 -26.42 19.53 -27.06
C ALA A 129 -24.97 19.03 -27.21
N ILE A 130 -24.65 18.33 -28.31
CA ILE A 130 -23.27 17.92 -28.64
C ILE A 130 -22.38 19.13 -28.94
N GLU A 131 -22.90 20.14 -29.65
CA GLU A 131 -22.13 21.34 -29.96
C GLU A 131 -21.77 22.16 -28.71
N ARG A 132 -22.65 22.19 -27.71
CA ARG A 132 -22.43 22.91 -26.44
C ARG A 132 -21.68 22.10 -25.38
N LEU A 133 -21.42 20.81 -25.63
CA LEU A 133 -20.75 19.97 -24.64
C LEU A 133 -19.35 20.50 -24.32
N LYS A 134 -19.13 20.77 -23.04
CA LYS A 134 -17.82 20.99 -22.46
C LYS A 134 -17.54 19.94 -21.39
N ILE A 135 -16.29 19.52 -21.33
CA ILE A 135 -15.80 18.60 -20.31
C ILE A 135 -15.39 19.43 -19.11
N THR A 136 -16.00 19.09 -17.98
CA THR A 136 -15.93 19.84 -16.72
C THR A 136 -15.00 19.16 -15.74
N ARG A 137 -14.59 19.88 -14.69
CA ARG A 137 -13.76 19.32 -13.61
C ARG A 137 -14.41 18.11 -12.95
N ALA A 138 -15.74 18.10 -12.83
CA ALA A 138 -16.50 16.99 -12.27
C ALA A 138 -16.35 15.69 -13.08
N ASP A 139 -16.24 15.78 -14.41
CA ASP A 139 -16.07 14.60 -15.28
C ASP A 139 -14.71 13.94 -15.05
N PHE A 140 -13.65 14.74 -14.85
CA PHE A 140 -12.31 14.23 -14.50
C PHE A 140 -12.28 13.60 -13.10
N LEU A 141 -12.92 14.21 -12.11
CA LEU A 141 -12.99 13.65 -10.77
C LEU A 141 -13.78 12.34 -10.71
N HIS A 142 -14.88 12.25 -11.48
CA HIS A 142 -15.64 11.01 -11.61
C HIS A 142 -14.78 9.90 -12.24
N ALA A 143 -14.06 10.22 -13.32
CA ALA A 143 -13.17 9.27 -13.99
C ALA A 143 -12.03 8.78 -13.07
N LEU A 144 -11.45 9.66 -12.25
CA LEU A 144 -10.43 9.29 -11.25
C LEU A 144 -10.98 8.37 -10.15
N GLN A 145 -12.23 8.54 -9.74
CA GLN A 145 -12.82 7.75 -8.67
C GLN A 145 -13.30 6.37 -9.13
N HIS A 146 -13.85 6.28 -10.36
CA HIS A 146 -14.57 5.09 -10.79
C HIS A 146 -13.94 4.34 -11.96
N ASP A 147 -13.33 5.04 -12.91
CA ASP A 147 -12.96 4.44 -14.19
C ASP A 147 -11.47 4.05 -14.24
N ILE A 148 -10.59 4.90 -13.72
CA ILE A 148 -9.14 4.73 -13.89
C ILE A 148 -8.42 4.83 -12.57
N LYS A 149 -7.83 3.69 -12.20
CA LYS A 149 -6.95 3.55 -11.04
C LYS A 149 -5.53 3.34 -11.53
N PRO A 150 -4.51 3.91 -10.85
CA PRO A 150 -3.14 3.66 -11.22
C PRO A 150 -2.83 2.18 -10.99
N ALA A 151 -2.32 1.50 -12.01
CA ALA A 151 -1.81 0.15 -11.91
C ALA A 151 -0.60 0.07 -10.96
N PHE A 152 0.06 1.21 -10.73
CA PHE A 152 1.23 1.35 -9.86
C PHE A 152 0.89 2.02 -8.52
N GLY A 153 1.02 1.29 -7.41
CA GLY A 153 0.98 1.85 -6.06
C GLY A 153 -0.39 2.17 -5.46
N SER A 154 -1.49 1.63 -6.01
CA SER A 154 -2.84 1.86 -5.46
C SER A 154 -3.21 0.91 -4.30
N SER A 155 -2.40 0.82 -3.24
CA SER A 155 -2.85 0.18 -1.98
C SER A 155 -3.56 1.16 -1.03
N LYS A 156 -3.82 2.42 -1.41
CA LYS A 156 -4.60 3.33 -0.55
C LYS A 156 -5.97 2.71 -0.19
N GLU A 157 -6.66 2.14 -1.18
CA GLU A 157 -7.92 1.42 -0.97
C GLU A 157 -7.73 0.12 -0.17
N GLU A 158 -6.66 -0.64 -0.43
CA GLU A 158 -6.34 -1.85 0.35
C GLU A 158 -6.08 -1.50 1.83
N LEU A 159 -5.48 -0.34 2.11
CA LEU A 159 -5.20 0.14 3.46
C LEU A 159 -6.42 0.74 4.13
N ASP A 160 -7.35 1.31 3.37
CA ASP A 160 -8.62 1.80 3.91
C ASP A 160 -9.39 0.68 4.61
N VAL A 161 -9.34 -0.56 4.10
CA VAL A 161 -9.93 -1.73 4.76
C VAL A 161 -9.46 -1.88 6.22
N PHE A 162 -8.19 -1.59 6.51
CA PHE A 162 -7.61 -1.71 7.84
C PHE A 162 -7.84 -0.49 8.74
N VAL A 163 -8.27 0.65 8.17
CA VAL A 163 -8.44 1.93 8.89
C VAL A 163 -9.90 2.39 8.89
N ASN A 164 -10.83 1.67 8.24
CA ASN A 164 -12.23 2.06 8.08
C ASN A 164 -13.00 2.30 9.39
N GLN A 165 -12.62 1.64 10.49
CA GLN A 165 -13.23 1.84 11.81
C GLN A 165 -12.63 3.02 12.59
N GLY A 166 -11.71 3.77 12.00
CA GLY A 166 -10.91 4.77 12.70
C GLY A 166 -9.81 4.13 13.55
N ILE A 167 -8.95 4.98 14.12
CA ILE A 167 -7.95 4.57 15.10
C ILE A 167 -8.38 5.14 16.44
N LEU A 168 -8.88 4.27 17.31
CA LEU A 168 -9.25 4.63 18.67
C LEU A 168 -7.99 4.96 19.47
N SER A 169 -7.98 6.11 20.12
CA SER A 169 -6.81 6.58 20.88
C SER A 169 -7.03 6.33 22.36
N TRP A 170 -6.94 5.06 22.77
CA TRP A 170 -7.26 4.65 24.13
C TRP A 170 -6.22 5.01 25.19
N GLY A 171 -5.05 5.55 24.80
CA GLY A 171 -4.06 6.04 25.74
C GLY A 171 -2.76 6.52 25.10
N GLU A 172 -1.82 6.89 25.97
CA GLU A 172 -0.46 7.31 25.61
C GLU A 172 0.27 6.30 24.70
N PRO A 173 0.17 4.96 24.89
CA PRO A 173 0.89 4.01 24.03
C PRO A 173 0.57 4.15 22.55
N VAL A 174 -0.69 4.39 22.19
CA VAL A 174 -1.11 4.59 20.79
C VAL A 174 -0.58 5.92 20.25
N SER A 175 -0.73 6.99 21.04
CA SER A 175 -0.26 8.33 20.67
C SER A 175 1.24 8.36 20.43
N ARG A 176 2.01 7.64 21.27
CA ARG A 176 3.45 7.48 21.14
C ARG A 176 3.84 6.75 19.87
N VAL A 177 3.18 5.64 19.53
CA VAL A 177 3.45 4.88 18.30
C VAL A 177 3.19 5.74 17.05
N LEU A 178 2.10 6.51 17.03
CA LEU A 178 1.79 7.41 15.93
C LEU A 178 2.82 8.55 15.83
N SER A 179 3.21 9.14 16.96
CA SER A 179 4.23 10.20 17.02
C SER A 179 5.60 9.70 16.55
N ASP A 180 6.01 8.52 17.01
CA ASP A 180 7.25 7.87 16.58
C ASP A 180 7.21 7.56 15.07
N GLY A 181 6.05 7.12 14.56
CA GLY A 181 5.81 6.92 13.14
C GLY A 181 5.97 8.20 12.31
N GLU A 182 5.40 9.31 12.78
CA GLU A 182 5.55 10.62 12.13
C GLU A 182 7.00 11.09 12.12
N LEU A 183 7.74 10.88 13.21
CA LEU A 183 9.18 11.18 13.26
C LEU A 183 9.95 10.38 12.21
N VAL A 184 9.68 9.08 12.07
CA VAL A 184 10.32 8.23 11.05
C VAL A 184 9.99 8.70 9.62
N VAL A 185 8.74 9.10 9.37
CA VAL A 185 8.30 9.64 8.07
C VAL A 185 8.98 10.99 7.78
N SER A 186 9.08 11.87 8.78
CA SER A 186 9.76 13.16 8.63
C SER A 186 11.26 12.98 8.34
N GLN A 187 11.89 11.97 8.96
CA GLN A 187 13.30 11.65 8.77
C GLN A 187 13.58 11.19 7.35
N ILE A 188 12.75 10.33 6.77
CA ILE A 188 12.95 9.90 5.38
C ILE A 188 12.68 11.03 4.38
N ARG A 189 11.69 11.89 4.65
CA ARG A 189 11.39 13.04 3.79
C ARG A 189 12.53 14.05 3.76
N ASN A 190 13.05 14.42 4.94
CA ASN A 190 13.97 15.55 5.10
C ASN A 190 15.46 15.18 5.07
N SER A 191 15.82 13.91 5.32
CA SER A 191 17.24 13.51 5.35
C SER A 191 17.75 13.09 3.98
N ASP A 192 18.82 13.71 3.50
CA ASP A 192 19.48 13.34 2.24
C ASP A 192 20.45 12.16 2.39
N GLN A 193 20.89 11.87 3.62
CA GLN A 193 21.83 10.79 3.90
C GLN A 193 21.15 9.43 4.05
N ILE A 194 19.87 9.42 4.42
CA ILE A 194 19.14 8.20 4.75
C ILE A 194 18.21 7.85 3.59
N SER A 195 18.60 6.82 2.83
CA SER A 195 17.80 6.27 1.73
C SER A 195 16.86 5.14 2.17
N LEU A 196 17.12 4.51 3.31
CA LEU A 196 16.34 3.37 3.81
C LEU A 196 16.00 3.56 5.29
N MET A 197 14.72 3.52 5.65
CA MET A 197 14.25 3.47 7.03
C MET A 197 13.40 2.23 7.25
N THR A 198 13.58 1.58 8.41
CA THR A 198 12.87 0.36 8.78
C THR A 198 12.28 0.53 10.18
N LEU A 199 10.97 0.42 10.28
CA LEU A 199 10.18 0.51 11.51
C LEU A 199 9.52 -0.85 11.78
N LEU A 200 9.62 -1.37 13.00
CA LEU A 200 8.91 -2.58 13.41
C LEU A 200 7.86 -2.22 14.47
N LEU A 201 6.62 -2.61 14.23
CA LEU A 201 5.56 -2.61 15.24
C LEU A 201 5.45 -4.01 15.83
N GLU A 202 5.82 -4.16 17.09
CA GLU A 202 5.78 -5.42 17.83
C GLU A 202 4.82 -5.34 19.02
N GLY A 203 4.19 -6.46 19.38
CA GLY A 203 3.24 -6.48 20.49
C GLY A 203 2.28 -7.67 20.41
N PRO A 204 1.41 -7.89 21.40
CA PRO A 204 0.54 -9.06 21.43
C PRO A 204 -0.42 -9.14 20.23
N PRO A 205 -0.90 -10.35 19.89
CA PRO A 205 -1.89 -10.52 18.83
C PRO A 205 -3.16 -9.73 19.16
N GLY A 206 -3.78 -9.14 18.13
CA GLY A 206 -5.00 -8.34 18.31
C GLY A 206 -4.80 -6.93 18.89
N ALA A 207 -3.57 -6.47 19.15
CA ALA A 207 -3.28 -5.12 19.64
C ALA A 207 -3.46 -3.99 18.61
N GLY A 208 -3.82 -4.30 17.36
CA GLY A 208 -4.06 -3.27 16.32
C GLY A 208 -2.82 -2.83 15.54
N LYS A 209 -1.72 -3.59 15.58
CA LYS A 209 -0.45 -3.28 14.89
C LYS A 209 -0.63 -2.99 13.40
N THR A 210 -1.36 -3.86 12.68
CA THR A 210 -1.64 -3.70 11.24
C THR A 210 -2.41 -2.41 10.95
N ALA A 211 -3.40 -2.08 11.79
CA ALA A 211 -4.17 -0.84 11.66
C ALA A 211 -3.30 0.40 11.90
N LEU A 212 -2.41 0.36 12.92
CA LEU A 212 -1.46 1.45 13.18
C LEU A 212 -0.43 1.59 12.06
N ALA A 213 0.11 0.48 11.53
CA ALA A 213 1.02 0.52 10.38
C ALA A 213 0.32 1.12 9.14
N ALA A 214 -0.93 0.74 8.89
CA ALA A 214 -1.74 1.29 7.81
C ALA A 214 -2.03 2.78 8.01
N LYS A 215 -2.32 3.22 9.24
CA LYS A 215 -2.54 4.63 9.58
C LYS A 215 -1.28 5.47 9.35
N ILE A 216 -0.14 5.05 9.92
CA ILE A 216 1.16 5.75 9.73
C ILE A 216 1.49 5.86 8.24
N SER A 217 1.27 4.78 7.49
CA SER A 217 1.50 4.75 6.06
C SER A 217 0.58 5.69 5.27
N LYS A 218 -0.70 5.72 5.61
CA LYS A 218 -1.69 6.58 4.96
C LYS A 218 -1.40 8.06 5.24
N ASP A 219 -1.10 8.39 6.48
CA ASP A 219 -0.80 9.76 6.92
C ASP A 219 0.53 10.27 6.37
N SER A 220 1.44 9.37 5.97
CA SER A 220 2.72 9.74 5.35
C SER A 220 2.57 10.46 3.99
N ASP A 221 1.43 10.28 3.31
CA ASP A 221 1.13 10.70 1.93
C ASP A 221 2.32 10.52 0.96
N LEU A 222 3.04 9.40 1.13
CA LEU A 222 4.14 9.04 0.24
C LEU A 222 3.59 8.61 -1.13
N PRO A 223 4.28 8.95 -2.24
CA PRO A 223 3.81 8.66 -3.59
C PRO A 223 3.45 7.20 -3.80
N PHE A 224 4.36 6.27 -3.47
CA PHE A 224 4.12 4.85 -3.60
C PHE A 224 3.87 4.22 -2.24
N LEU A 225 2.77 3.47 -2.14
CA LEU A 225 2.40 2.75 -0.94
C LEU A 225 1.92 1.35 -1.31
N LYS A 226 2.53 0.32 -0.73
CA LYS A 226 2.13 -1.08 -0.97
C LYS A 226 2.05 -1.87 0.32
N LEU A 227 0.95 -2.60 0.48
CA LEU A 227 0.77 -3.58 1.55
C LEU A 227 1.16 -4.97 1.06
N CYS A 228 2.08 -5.60 1.79
CA CYS A 228 2.50 -6.98 1.65
C CYS A 228 1.87 -7.80 2.77
N THR A 229 0.66 -8.32 2.52
CA THR A 229 -0.09 -9.16 3.45
C THR A 229 -0.01 -10.64 3.03
N PRO A 230 0.08 -11.59 4.00
CA PRO A 230 -0.04 -13.02 3.73
C PRO A 230 -1.36 -13.41 3.04
N GLU A 231 -2.43 -12.63 3.22
CA GLU A 231 -3.76 -12.92 2.66
C GLU A 231 -3.74 -13.01 1.12
N ASN A 232 -2.92 -12.17 0.48
CA ASN A 232 -2.75 -12.15 -0.97
C ASN A 232 -1.85 -13.28 -1.49
N MET A 233 -1.25 -14.07 -0.60
CA MET A 233 -0.25 -15.11 -0.93
C MET A 233 -0.70 -16.51 -0.46
N ILE A 234 -1.99 -16.69 -0.19
CA ILE A 234 -2.55 -17.99 0.23
C ILE A 234 -2.37 -19.01 -0.91
N GLY A 235 -1.83 -20.19 -0.57
CA GLY A 235 -1.59 -21.29 -1.51
C GLY A 235 -0.32 -21.16 -2.36
N TYR A 236 0.47 -20.10 -2.15
CA TYR A 236 1.71 -19.89 -2.90
C TYR A 236 2.81 -20.81 -2.38
N THR A 237 3.65 -21.31 -3.28
CA THR A 237 4.91 -21.96 -2.90
C THR A 237 5.90 -20.94 -2.36
N GLU A 238 6.92 -21.38 -1.63
CA GLU A 238 7.95 -20.49 -1.09
C GLU A 238 8.62 -19.63 -2.18
N ALA A 239 8.89 -20.24 -3.34
CA ALA A 239 9.47 -19.54 -4.49
C ALA A 239 8.51 -18.48 -5.07
N ALA A 240 7.22 -18.78 -5.16
CA ALA A 240 6.21 -17.83 -5.62
C ALA A 240 6.06 -16.65 -4.64
N LYS A 241 6.06 -16.91 -3.32
CA LYS A 241 6.08 -15.85 -2.30
C LYS A 241 7.30 -14.94 -2.47
N CYS A 242 8.50 -15.52 -2.64
CA CYS A 242 9.72 -14.74 -2.86
C CYS A 242 9.63 -13.87 -4.13
N GLN A 243 9.05 -14.39 -5.21
CA GLN A 243 8.85 -13.63 -6.45
C GLN A 243 7.89 -12.45 -6.25
N VAL A 244 6.79 -12.64 -5.52
CA VAL A 244 5.85 -11.56 -5.22
C VAL A 244 6.49 -10.50 -4.32
N ILE A 245 7.14 -10.90 -3.24
CA ILE A 245 7.84 -9.99 -2.33
C ILE A 245 8.92 -9.21 -3.11
N LYS A 246 9.74 -9.90 -3.91
CA LYS A 246 10.74 -9.26 -4.76
C LYS A 246 10.11 -8.24 -5.71
N LYS A 247 9.00 -8.59 -6.36
CA LYS A 247 8.28 -7.68 -7.26
C LYS A 247 7.80 -6.42 -6.52
N ILE A 248 7.26 -6.56 -5.30
CA ILE A 248 6.82 -5.42 -4.48
C ILE A 248 7.98 -4.45 -4.22
N PHE A 249 9.15 -4.97 -3.85
CA PHE A 249 10.34 -4.14 -3.62
C PHE A 249 10.87 -3.51 -4.91
N ASP A 250 10.93 -4.29 -6.00
CA ASP A 250 11.38 -3.80 -7.30
C ASP A 250 10.45 -2.69 -7.83
N ASP A 251 9.15 -2.78 -7.56
CA ASP A 251 8.19 -1.72 -7.86
C ASP A 251 8.39 -0.50 -6.93
N ALA A 252 8.63 -0.71 -5.63
CA ALA A 252 8.92 0.40 -4.71
C ALA A 252 10.18 1.20 -5.08
N TYR A 253 11.17 0.55 -5.70
CA TYR A 253 12.39 1.20 -6.19
C TYR A 253 12.20 2.08 -7.42
N LYS A 254 11.07 2.01 -8.13
CA LYS A 254 10.76 2.88 -9.27
C LYS A 254 10.19 4.23 -8.86
N SER A 255 9.77 4.37 -7.60
CA SER A 255 9.21 5.60 -7.06
C SER A 255 10.25 6.34 -6.21
N PRO A 256 10.42 7.66 -6.39
CA PRO A 256 11.42 8.43 -5.65
C PRO A 256 11.23 8.37 -4.13
N LEU A 257 9.97 8.23 -3.68
CA LEU A 257 9.61 8.07 -2.29
C LEU A 257 8.56 6.96 -2.16
N SER A 258 8.89 5.90 -1.43
CA SER A 258 8.02 4.72 -1.29
C SER A 258 7.91 4.23 0.14
N CYS A 259 6.76 3.63 0.46
CA CYS A 259 6.50 2.94 1.71
C CYS A 259 5.97 1.52 1.44
N ILE A 260 6.60 0.53 2.07
CA ILE A 260 6.15 -0.86 2.05
C ILE A 260 5.73 -1.25 3.47
N VAL A 261 4.48 -1.68 3.62
CA VAL A 261 4.00 -2.31 4.86
C VAL A 261 4.11 -3.81 4.70
N ILE A 262 4.87 -4.47 5.57
CA ILE A 262 5.02 -5.92 5.63
C ILE A 262 4.23 -6.39 6.84
N ASP A 263 3.06 -6.97 6.58
CA ASP A 263 2.15 -7.38 7.62
C ASP A 263 2.41 -8.83 8.06
N ASP A 264 2.33 -9.06 9.38
CA ASP A 264 2.40 -10.35 10.05
C ASP A 264 3.58 -11.20 9.56
N ILE A 265 4.80 -10.71 9.83
CA ILE A 265 6.06 -11.28 9.30
C ILE A 265 6.16 -12.79 9.59
N GLU A 266 5.80 -13.22 10.79
CA GLU A 266 5.79 -14.64 11.15
C GLU A 266 4.90 -15.49 10.24
N ARG A 267 3.79 -14.94 9.75
CA ARG A 267 2.84 -15.63 8.87
C ARG A 267 3.33 -15.66 7.43
N LEU A 268 4.03 -14.62 6.96
CA LEU A 268 4.71 -14.66 5.67
C LEU A 268 5.78 -15.76 5.63
N LEU A 269 6.48 -15.96 6.75
CA LEU A 269 7.49 -17.01 6.94
C LEU A 269 6.91 -18.41 7.20
N ASP A 270 5.58 -18.58 7.19
CA ASP A 270 4.90 -19.83 7.56
C ASP A 270 5.36 -20.39 8.91
N TYR A 271 5.66 -19.51 9.87
CA TYR A 271 6.18 -19.92 11.17
C TYR A 271 5.14 -20.69 11.98
N VAL A 272 5.55 -21.84 12.50
CA VAL A 272 4.75 -22.67 13.42
C VAL A 272 5.59 -23.02 14.64
N ALA A 273 5.06 -22.79 15.83
CA ALA A 273 5.77 -23.02 17.09
C ALA A 273 5.95 -24.51 17.44
N VAL A 274 5.05 -25.40 16.98
CA VAL A 274 5.12 -26.84 17.25
C VAL A 274 6.15 -27.50 16.34
N GLY A 275 7.36 -27.70 16.87
CA GLY A 275 8.54 -28.11 16.11
C GLY A 275 8.89 -27.01 15.12
N PRO A 276 9.74 -26.03 15.51
CA PRO A 276 9.86 -24.75 14.82
C PRO A 276 10.11 -24.96 13.34
N ARG A 277 9.06 -24.72 12.54
CA ARG A 277 9.04 -24.83 11.08
C ARG A 277 8.75 -23.46 10.52
N PHE A 278 9.49 -23.11 9.47
CA PHE A 278 9.37 -21.85 8.76
C PHE A 278 9.97 -22.02 7.36
N SER A 279 9.59 -21.13 6.45
CA SER A 279 10.13 -21.06 5.10
C SER A 279 11.47 -20.34 5.08
N ASN A 280 12.56 -21.11 5.15
CA ASN A 280 13.92 -20.55 5.12
C ASN A 280 14.18 -19.74 3.84
N LEU A 281 13.62 -20.16 2.69
CA LEU A 281 13.79 -19.41 1.44
C LEU A 281 13.23 -17.98 1.54
N VAL A 282 12.03 -17.85 2.13
CA VAL A 282 11.39 -16.54 2.34
C VAL A 282 12.16 -15.72 3.36
N LEU A 283 12.64 -16.35 4.44
CA LEU A 283 13.47 -15.68 5.45
C LEU A 283 14.72 -15.07 4.83
N GLN A 284 15.50 -15.84 4.06
CA GLN A 284 16.72 -15.36 3.42
C GLN A 284 16.43 -14.22 2.44
N ALA A 285 15.35 -14.32 1.66
CA ALA A 285 14.92 -13.25 0.77
C ALA A 285 14.60 -11.96 1.55
N MET A 286 13.88 -12.05 2.66
CA MET A 286 13.53 -10.93 3.52
C MET A 286 14.76 -10.27 4.16
N LEU A 287 15.70 -11.06 4.69
CA LEU A 287 16.95 -10.55 5.27
C LEU A 287 17.76 -9.73 4.25
N VAL A 288 17.78 -10.16 2.98
CA VAL A 288 18.44 -9.43 1.90
C VAL A 288 17.68 -8.15 1.55
N LEU A 289 16.36 -8.24 1.38
CA LEU A 289 15.53 -7.10 0.97
C LEU A 289 15.47 -6.00 2.04
N LEU A 290 15.43 -6.35 3.32
CA LEU A 290 15.46 -5.38 4.43
C LEU A 290 16.81 -4.65 4.56
N LYS A 291 17.90 -5.19 3.99
CA LYS A 291 19.24 -4.55 3.96
C LYS A 291 19.53 -3.79 2.67
N LYS A 292 18.81 -4.08 1.58
CA LYS A 292 19.09 -3.54 0.25
C LYS A 292 18.69 -2.06 0.20
N ASN A 293 19.67 -1.19 -0.03
CA ASN A 293 19.39 0.24 -0.26
C ASN A 293 18.68 0.44 -1.60
N PRO A 294 17.73 1.39 -1.67
CA PRO A 294 17.11 1.78 -2.94
C PRO A 294 18.13 2.47 -3.87
N PRO A 295 17.83 2.61 -5.17
CA PRO A 295 18.66 3.34 -6.13
C PRO A 295 18.95 4.78 -5.68
N LYS A 296 20.00 5.39 -6.25
CA LYS A 296 20.37 6.79 -5.93
C LYS A 296 19.18 7.73 -6.19
N GLY A 297 18.96 8.66 -5.26
CA GLY A 297 17.84 9.61 -5.31
C GLY A 297 16.48 9.03 -4.91
N HIS A 298 16.39 7.74 -4.60
CA HIS A 298 15.16 7.10 -4.13
C HIS A 298 15.25 6.83 -2.63
N LYS A 299 14.12 6.93 -1.93
CA LYS A 299 14.04 6.63 -0.51
C LYS A 299 12.89 5.65 -0.22
N LEU A 300 13.17 4.69 0.65
CA LEU A 300 12.24 3.61 1.00
C LEU A 300 12.01 3.54 2.53
N LEU A 301 10.75 3.61 2.92
CA LEU A 301 10.28 3.29 4.27
C LEU A 301 9.71 1.88 4.29
N ILE A 302 10.14 1.05 5.23
CA ILE A 302 9.58 -0.28 5.46
C ILE A 302 8.97 -0.31 6.85
N ILE A 303 7.68 -0.65 6.96
CA ILE A 303 6.99 -0.85 8.23
C ILE A 303 6.65 -2.34 8.35
N GLY A 304 7.27 -3.03 9.30
CA GLY A 304 6.97 -4.42 9.62
C GLY A 304 5.99 -4.53 10.79
N THR A 305 5.12 -5.52 10.79
CA THR A 305 4.33 -5.90 11.98
C THR A 305 4.66 -7.33 12.40
N THR A 306 4.72 -7.56 13.72
CA THR A 306 4.87 -8.90 14.28
C THR A 306 4.17 -9.05 15.62
N SER A 307 3.64 -10.23 15.88
CA SER A 307 3.15 -10.64 17.20
C SER A 307 4.17 -11.43 18.01
N ARG A 308 5.33 -11.75 17.42
CA ARG A 308 6.33 -12.68 17.98
C ARG A 308 7.74 -12.11 17.87
N LYS A 309 8.06 -11.12 18.70
CA LYS A 309 9.39 -10.48 18.76
C LYS A 309 10.53 -11.50 18.95
N ASP A 310 10.33 -12.45 19.86
CA ASP A 310 11.36 -13.45 20.20
C ASP A 310 11.77 -14.27 18.98
N VAL A 311 10.81 -14.61 18.11
CA VAL A 311 11.06 -15.38 16.88
C VAL A 311 11.87 -14.54 15.87
N LEU A 312 11.55 -13.25 15.73
CA LEU A 312 12.33 -12.35 14.87
C LEU A 312 13.75 -12.10 15.39
N GLN A 313 13.94 -12.18 16.71
CA GLN A 313 15.26 -12.12 17.32
C GLN A 313 16.07 -13.37 16.98
N ASP A 314 15.48 -14.56 17.11
CA ASP A 314 16.11 -15.83 16.74
C ASP A 314 16.45 -15.92 15.25
N PHE A 315 15.66 -15.26 14.40
CA PHE A 315 15.91 -15.15 12.96
C PHE A 315 16.87 -14.03 12.54
N GLU A 316 17.46 -13.31 13.50
CA GLU A 316 18.34 -12.16 13.25
C GLU A 316 17.70 -11.06 12.38
N MET A 317 16.37 -11.00 12.35
CA MET A 317 15.62 -9.97 11.63
C MET A 317 15.48 -8.70 12.46
N LEU A 318 15.39 -8.83 13.79
CA LEU A 318 15.17 -7.69 14.70
C LEU A 318 16.23 -6.57 14.52
N PRO A 319 17.55 -6.87 14.39
CA PRO A 319 18.57 -5.84 14.18
C PRO A 319 18.47 -5.10 12.84
N LEU A 320 17.68 -5.60 11.88
CA LEU A 320 17.47 -4.94 10.58
C LEU A 320 16.48 -3.78 10.66
N PHE A 321 15.69 -3.73 11.73
CA PHE A 321 14.77 -2.64 12.02
C PHE A 321 15.49 -1.56 12.83
N LYS A 322 15.62 -0.37 12.24
CA LYS A 322 16.29 0.78 12.87
C LYS A 322 15.50 1.32 14.07
N THR A 323 14.18 1.22 13.99
CA THR A 323 13.25 1.64 15.04
C THR A 323 12.29 0.51 15.34
N VAL A 324 12.06 0.24 16.63
CA VAL A 324 11.12 -0.77 17.11
C VAL A 324 10.16 -0.09 18.07
N CYS A 325 8.87 -0.10 17.74
CA CYS A 325 7.81 0.47 18.56
C CYS A 325 6.95 -0.67 19.13
N HIS A 326 6.76 -0.66 20.44
CA HIS A 326 5.93 -1.64 21.13
C HIS A 326 4.47 -1.15 21.18
N VAL A 327 3.55 -1.94 20.63
CA VAL A 327 2.12 -1.71 20.66
C VAL A 327 1.52 -2.53 21.80
N SER A 328 1.23 -1.88 22.91
CA SER A 328 0.72 -2.54 24.12
C SER A 328 -0.75 -2.98 23.96
N ALA A 329 -1.08 -4.12 24.58
CA ALA A 329 -2.46 -4.44 24.92
C ALA A 329 -3.01 -3.47 25.98
N ILE A 330 -4.33 -3.39 26.08
CA ILE A 330 -5.01 -2.60 27.11
C ILE A 330 -4.74 -3.26 28.46
N SER A 331 -4.13 -2.50 29.37
CA SER A 331 -3.63 -3.02 30.64
C SER A 331 -4.20 -2.33 31.88
N SER A 332 -4.82 -1.16 31.70
CA SER A 332 -5.44 -0.40 32.78
C SER A 332 -6.94 -0.21 32.56
N SER A 333 -7.67 -0.08 33.65
CA SER A 333 -9.11 0.22 33.61
C SER A 333 -9.37 1.57 32.96
N GLU A 334 -8.52 2.58 33.17
CA GLU A 334 -8.62 3.87 32.50
C GLU A 334 -8.58 3.75 30.98
N GLN A 335 -7.62 3.01 30.43
CA GLN A 335 -7.53 2.74 28.99
C GLN A 335 -8.77 2.00 28.47
N LEU A 336 -9.28 1.02 29.22
CA LEU A 336 -10.50 0.30 28.87
C LEU A 336 -11.70 1.24 28.77
N ILE A 337 -11.85 2.15 29.74
CA ILE A 337 -12.96 3.11 29.76
C ILE A 337 -12.84 4.11 28.61
N ASN A 338 -11.63 4.57 28.27
CA ASN A 338 -11.42 5.43 27.10
C ASN A 338 -11.94 4.78 25.82
N VAL A 339 -11.69 3.47 25.63
CA VAL A 339 -12.26 2.72 24.48
C VAL A 339 -13.78 2.71 24.52
N LEU A 340 -14.38 2.41 25.68
CA LEU A 340 -15.83 2.31 25.82
C LEU A 340 -16.55 3.65 25.66
N GLN A 341 -15.90 4.75 26.06
CA GLN A 341 -16.40 6.10 25.86
C GLN A 341 -16.34 6.50 24.37
N GLU A 342 -15.23 6.18 23.70
CA GLU A 342 -15.04 6.49 22.27
C GLU A 342 -15.94 5.62 21.37
N SER A 343 -16.35 4.43 21.82
CA SER A 343 -17.26 3.55 21.05
C SER A 343 -18.73 3.96 21.13
N GLU A 344 -19.12 4.79 22.11
CA GLU A 344 -20.50 5.26 22.36
C GLU A 344 -21.56 4.14 22.51
N ASP A 345 -21.16 2.90 22.80
CA ASP A 345 -22.08 1.75 22.87
C ASP A 345 -22.70 1.52 24.25
N PHE A 346 -22.09 2.08 25.30
CA PHE A 346 -22.47 1.91 26.70
C PHE A 346 -22.91 3.24 27.32
N THR A 347 -23.88 3.18 28.24
CA THR A 347 -24.29 4.34 29.03
C THR A 347 -23.29 4.65 30.15
N ASP A 348 -23.25 5.89 30.64
CA ASP A 348 -22.38 6.28 31.76
C ASP A 348 -22.58 5.40 33.02
N ILE A 349 -23.81 4.94 33.25
CA ILE A 349 -24.14 4.02 34.34
C ILE A 349 -23.48 2.65 34.11
N GLU A 350 -23.61 2.08 32.91
CA GLU A 350 -22.96 0.82 32.54
C GLU A 350 -21.42 0.92 32.61
N ILE A 351 -20.85 2.02 32.14
CA ILE A 351 -19.41 2.31 32.21
C ILE A 351 -18.95 2.36 33.68
N SER A 352 -19.71 3.00 34.57
CA SER A 352 -19.37 3.05 36.00
C SER A 352 -19.42 1.68 36.69
N ILE A 353 -20.33 0.79 36.27
CA ILE A 353 -20.38 -0.61 36.73
C ILE A 353 -19.14 -1.38 36.27
N ILE A 354 -18.75 -1.22 34.99
CA ILE A 354 -17.55 -1.84 34.42
C ILE A 354 -16.30 -1.34 35.14
N LEU A 355 -16.18 -0.03 35.37
CA LEU A 355 -15.05 0.58 36.08
C LEU A 355 -14.92 0.00 37.49
N ARG A 356 -16.02 -0.07 38.25
CA ARG A 356 -16.00 -0.63 39.61
C ARG A 356 -15.51 -2.08 39.66
N ASN A 357 -15.86 -2.88 38.65
CA ASN A 357 -15.47 -4.30 38.59
C ASN A 357 -14.09 -4.55 37.98
N THR A 358 -13.51 -3.57 37.28
CA THR A 358 -12.19 -3.67 36.65
C THR A 358 -11.10 -2.92 37.42
N THR A 359 -11.48 -1.97 38.30
CA THR A 359 -10.53 -1.22 39.13
C THR A 359 -9.75 -2.15 40.05
N GLY A 360 -8.42 -2.01 40.04
CA GLY A 360 -7.51 -2.82 40.87
C GLY A 360 -7.24 -4.23 40.33
N LYS A 361 -7.82 -4.63 39.20
CA LYS A 361 -7.52 -5.90 38.52
C LYS A 361 -6.51 -5.67 37.40
N ARG A 362 -5.70 -6.69 37.10
CA ARG A 362 -4.80 -6.66 35.94
C ARG A 362 -5.60 -6.99 34.69
N LEU A 363 -5.52 -6.10 33.71
CA LEU A 363 -6.13 -6.29 32.40
C LEU A 363 -5.07 -6.70 31.37
N PHE A 364 -5.43 -7.59 30.46
CA PHE A 364 -4.62 -7.89 29.29
C PHE A 364 -5.51 -8.28 28.11
N ILE A 365 -5.88 -7.30 27.30
CA ILE A 365 -6.72 -7.53 26.12
C ILE A 365 -6.27 -6.70 24.93
N GLY A 366 -6.17 -7.31 23.75
CA GLY A 366 -5.93 -6.60 22.50
C GLY A 366 -7.19 -5.86 22.04
N ILE A 367 -7.03 -4.66 21.46
CA ILE A 367 -8.15 -3.84 21.00
C ILE A 367 -9.10 -4.59 20.07
N LYS A 368 -8.58 -5.44 19.15
CA LYS A 368 -9.40 -6.19 18.21
C LYS A 368 -10.33 -7.17 18.92
N THR A 369 -9.82 -7.87 19.93
CA THR A 369 -10.62 -8.78 20.76
C THR A 369 -11.62 -8.00 21.59
N LEU A 370 -11.21 -6.86 22.16
CA LEU A 370 -12.09 -5.99 22.93
C LEU A 370 -13.28 -5.48 22.10
N LEU A 371 -13.06 -5.03 20.87
CA LEU A 371 -14.14 -4.58 19.97
C LEU A 371 -15.13 -5.70 19.67
N THR A 372 -14.67 -6.95 19.49
CA THR A 372 -15.56 -8.11 19.35
C THR A 372 -16.40 -8.34 20.62
N VAL A 373 -15.80 -8.19 21.80
CA VAL A 373 -16.52 -8.33 23.08
C VAL A 373 -17.56 -7.22 23.27
N ILE A 374 -17.24 -5.98 22.88
CA ILE A 374 -18.17 -4.85 22.88
C ILE A 374 -19.36 -5.14 21.96
N ASP A 375 -19.10 -5.59 20.73
CA ASP A 375 -20.16 -5.89 19.75
C ASP A 375 -21.05 -7.06 20.21
N MET A 376 -20.48 -8.08 20.84
CA MET A 376 -21.25 -9.18 21.45
C MET A 376 -22.12 -8.69 22.61
N ALA A 377 -21.58 -7.86 23.50
CA ALA A 377 -22.33 -7.32 24.64
C ALA A 377 -23.48 -6.41 24.20
N LYS A 378 -23.31 -5.68 23.08
CA LYS A 378 -24.34 -4.80 22.50
C LYS A 378 -25.62 -5.53 22.08
N GLN A 379 -25.53 -6.81 21.75
CA GLN A 379 -26.69 -7.64 21.37
C GLN A 379 -27.62 -7.92 22.56
N MET A 380 -27.18 -7.68 23.80
CA MET A 380 -28.01 -7.83 25.00
C MET A 380 -28.95 -6.63 25.23
N GLU A 381 -30.03 -6.89 25.98
CA GLU A 381 -30.97 -5.86 26.43
C GLU A 381 -30.28 -4.80 27.30
N LYS A 382 -30.77 -3.55 27.20
CA LYS A 382 -30.24 -2.41 27.97
C LYS A 382 -30.37 -2.70 29.48
N GLY A 383 -29.25 -2.73 30.19
CA GLY A 383 -29.17 -3.13 31.60
C GLY A 383 -28.40 -4.43 31.86
N GLN A 384 -28.35 -5.37 30.91
CA GLN A 384 -27.57 -6.61 31.03
C GLN A 384 -26.21 -6.55 30.31
N ARG A 385 -25.98 -5.49 29.53
CA ARG A 385 -24.78 -5.33 28.70
C ARG A 385 -23.50 -5.28 29.52
N ALA A 386 -23.49 -4.53 30.61
CA ALA A 386 -22.33 -4.37 31.47
C ALA A 386 -21.94 -5.70 32.15
N GLU A 387 -22.92 -6.43 32.69
CA GLU A 387 -22.68 -7.74 33.30
C GLU A 387 -22.17 -8.76 32.27
N LYS A 388 -22.80 -8.79 31.08
CA LYS A 388 -22.36 -9.70 30.01
C LYS A 388 -20.95 -9.36 29.51
N PHE A 389 -20.63 -8.08 29.38
CA PHE A 389 -19.31 -7.61 28.99
C PHE A 389 -18.23 -8.07 29.98
N ILE A 390 -18.47 -7.89 31.29
CA ILE A 390 -17.56 -8.35 32.33
C ILE A 390 -17.39 -9.87 32.28
N GLN A 391 -18.48 -10.63 32.16
CA GLN A 391 -18.42 -12.08 32.03
C GLN A 391 -17.55 -12.51 30.83
N LEU A 392 -17.71 -11.87 29.68
CA LEU A 392 -16.90 -12.16 28.49
C LEU A 392 -15.41 -11.84 28.69
N LEU A 393 -15.09 -10.76 29.42
CA LEU A 393 -13.70 -10.44 29.77
C LEU A 393 -13.09 -11.49 30.71
N GLU A 394 -13.87 -12.03 31.64
CA GLU A 394 -13.44 -13.12 32.53
C GLU A 394 -13.25 -14.44 31.77
N ASP A 395 -14.19 -14.80 30.91
CA ASP A 395 -14.14 -16.02 30.08
C ASP A 395 -12.90 -16.03 29.17
N LEU A 396 -12.46 -14.85 28.71
CA LEU A 396 -11.26 -14.68 27.89
C LEU A 396 -9.95 -14.67 28.71
N GLY A 397 -10.03 -14.71 30.04
CA GLY A 397 -8.87 -14.53 30.91
C GLY A 397 -8.24 -13.14 30.79
N ALA A 398 -9.00 -12.15 30.30
CA ALA A 398 -8.52 -10.78 30.13
C ALA A 398 -8.44 -10.04 31.47
N ILE A 399 -9.14 -10.52 32.49
CA ILE A 399 -9.14 -10.02 33.86
C ILE A 399 -8.51 -11.08 34.75
N ASP A 400 -7.33 -10.80 35.29
CA ASP A 400 -6.73 -11.66 36.31
C ASP A 400 -7.22 -11.26 37.71
N TYR A 401 -7.76 -12.25 38.42
CA TYR A 401 -8.22 -12.14 39.81
C TYR A 401 -7.09 -12.30 40.84
N THR A 402 -5.93 -12.76 40.40
CA THR A 402 -4.75 -12.94 41.25
C THR A 402 -3.98 -11.63 41.40
N THR A 403 -4.11 -11.05 42.59
CA THR A 403 -3.24 -9.99 43.14
C THR A 403 -1.77 -10.38 43.17
#